data_AF-A0A932PTS5-F1
#
_entry.id   AF-A0A932PTS5-F1
#
_cell.length_a   1.000
_cell.length_b   1.000
_cell.length_c   1.000
_cell.angle_alpha   90.00
_cell.angle_beta   90.00
_cell.angle_gamma   90.00
#
_symmetry.space_group_name_H-M   'P 1'
#
loop_
_entity.id
_entity.type
_entity.pdbx_description
1 polymer ?
#
loop_
_entity_poly.entity_id
_entity_poly.type
_entity_poly.pdbx_seq_one_letter_code
_entity_poly.pdbx_strand_id
1 'polypeptide(L)'
;MKWFFIIICLSLCAAPLPQHADMEGAQLFNQNLQQLRACLEEKFRKGSLLADEGADDSAYRTLLDEISALKQEIHILEEHWRKVSVAEGSAAEEPYAFWDVGETTLAQLIMEYGASDYLYILPQELSGMKISLFSSIPLPRESWSEMIDLILAHNGVGTKKLNPYVKQLYILRLDPSAIEAVVSREEDLQLFASHARLFYVFAPPAEQIKSVQAFFERFSDPKQTTIQPIGTKIALVSSKETIEKLVDLYHAVWENEQGKVVRLINLTKVQPVEAEKVLRAVFADPNAKTKPVFYGTAADELVTLTLPQGLVLVGEKETVDRAEQILNDLETQMEDPSEKVIYWYPCKHTNPEDIAGVLSKIYDSLVGANLEKKPEAPPPPSPPPPVPPQEPNPMMV
;
A
#
# COMPACT_ATOMS: atom_id res chain seq x y z
N MET A 1 -52.19 0.28 -45.50
CA MET A 1 -52.75 -0.35 -44.29
C MET A 1 -52.18 -1.76 -44.20
N LYS A 2 -51.35 -2.02 -43.17
CA LYS A 2 -50.77 -3.30 -42.68
C LYS A 2 -49.29 -3.10 -42.34
N TRP A 3 -49.10 -2.52 -41.16
CA TRP A 3 -47.86 -2.62 -40.40
C TRP A 3 -47.72 -4.06 -39.93
N PHE A 4 -46.67 -4.75 -40.37
CA PHE A 4 -46.23 -6.00 -39.76
C PHE A 4 -45.15 -5.64 -38.74
N PHE A 5 -45.58 -5.47 -37.49
CA PHE A 5 -44.72 -5.45 -36.32
C PHE A 5 -44.13 -6.86 -36.19
N ILE A 6 -42.89 -7.02 -36.67
CA ILE A 6 -42.05 -8.16 -36.30
C ILE A 6 -41.45 -7.79 -34.94
N ILE A 7 -42.20 -8.13 -33.88
CA ILE A 7 -41.65 -8.27 -32.54
C ILE A 7 -40.89 -9.59 -32.57
N ILE A 8 -39.62 -9.55 -32.98
CA ILE A 8 -38.67 -10.62 -32.62
C ILE A 8 -38.46 -10.44 -31.13
N CYS A 9 -39.00 -11.41 -30.38
CA CYS A 9 -38.69 -11.65 -28.98
C CYS A 9 -37.17 -11.63 -28.77
N LEU A 10 -36.65 -10.47 -28.36
CA LEU A 10 -35.63 -10.39 -27.33
C LEU A 10 -36.28 -10.89 -26.03
N SER A 11 -36.58 -12.19 -25.97
CA SER A 11 -36.67 -12.88 -24.70
C SER A 11 -35.26 -12.90 -24.16
N LEU A 12 -34.91 -11.82 -23.46
CA LEU A 12 -33.88 -11.85 -22.44
C LEU A 12 -34.07 -13.17 -21.69
N CYS A 13 -33.13 -14.09 -21.85
CA CYS A 13 -32.87 -15.13 -20.87
C CYS A 13 -32.40 -14.41 -19.59
N ALA A 14 -33.32 -13.75 -18.88
CA ALA A 14 -33.10 -13.41 -17.50
C ALA A 14 -33.17 -14.74 -16.75
N ALA A 15 -32.03 -15.44 -16.68
CA ALA A 15 -31.91 -16.64 -15.88
C ALA A 15 -32.33 -16.29 -14.45
N PRO A 16 -33.22 -17.08 -13.81
CA PRO A 16 -33.57 -16.84 -12.42
C PRO A 16 -32.29 -16.94 -11.58
N LEU A 17 -31.94 -15.83 -10.94
CA LEU A 17 -30.80 -15.78 -10.04
C LEU A 17 -31.07 -16.73 -8.86
N PRO A 18 -30.18 -17.69 -8.56
CA PRO A 18 -30.37 -18.59 -7.44
C PRO A 18 -30.36 -17.79 -6.13
N GLN A 19 -31.44 -17.90 -5.36
CA GLN A 19 -31.66 -17.12 -4.13
C GLN A 19 -31.02 -17.75 -2.88
N HIS A 20 -30.56 -19.00 -2.97
CA HIS A 20 -29.98 -19.77 -1.85
C HIS A 20 -28.81 -20.64 -2.33
N ALA A 21 -27.78 -20.86 -1.49
CA ALA A 21 -26.65 -21.75 -1.79
C ALA A 21 -26.90 -23.21 -1.34
N ASP A 22 -28.15 -23.66 -1.37
CA ASP A 22 -28.52 -25.05 -1.15
C ASP A 22 -28.08 -25.96 -2.32
N MET A 23 -28.09 -27.29 -2.11
CA MET A 23 -27.75 -28.28 -3.17
C MET A 23 -28.51 -28.05 -4.48
N GLU A 24 -29.77 -27.64 -4.41
CA GLU A 24 -30.59 -27.33 -5.59
C GLU A 24 -30.14 -26.03 -6.28
N GLY A 25 -29.76 -25.01 -5.51
CA GLY A 25 -29.15 -23.79 -6.02
C GLY A 25 -27.83 -24.07 -6.73
N ALA A 26 -27.00 -24.94 -6.18
CA ALA A 26 -25.69 -25.30 -6.74
C ALA A 26 -25.83 -26.07 -8.06
N GLN A 27 -26.83 -26.94 -8.17
CA GLN A 27 -27.13 -27.65 -9.41
C GLN A 27 -27.64 -26.70 -10.49
N LEU A 28 -28.55 -25.78 -10.16
CA LEU A 28 -29.05 -24.75 -11.08
C LEU A 28 -27.93 -23.81 -11.55
N PHE A 29 -27.08 -23.36 -10.63
CA PHE A 29 -25.90 -22.56 -10.95
C PHE A 29 -24.97 -23.27 -11.94
N ASN A 30 -24.62 -24.53 -11.66
CA ASN A 30 -23.75 -25.32 -12.53
C ASN A 30 -24.35 -25.55 -13.92
N GLN A 31 -25.66 -25.79 -14.01
CA GLN A 31 -26.35 -25.92 -15.31
C GLN A 31 -26.33 -24.61 -16.09
N ASN A 32 -26.64 -23.48 -15.46
CA ASN A 32 -26.61 -22.17 -16.10
C ASN A 32 -25.19 -21.81 -16.57
N LEU A 33 -24.18 -22.08 -15.74
CA LEU A 33 -22.77 -21.86 -16.08
C LEU A 33 -22.33 -22.73 -17.27
N GLN A 34 -22.74 -23.99 -17.30
CA GLN A 34 -22.46 -24.90 -18.42
C GLN A 34 -23.12 -24.42 -19.73
N GLN A 35 -24.38 -23.95 -19.66
CA GLN A 35 -25.08 -23.41 -20.82
C GLN A 35 -24.39 -22.16 -21.37
N LEU A 36 -24.01 -21.22 -20.50
CA LEU A 36 -23.29 -20.01 -20.90
C LEU A 36 -21.92 -20.32 -21.48
N ARG A 37 -21.17 -21.26 -20.89
CA ARG A 37 -19.86 -21.71 -21.42
C ARG A 37 -19.99 -22.39 -22.78
N ALA A 38 -21.02 -23.23 -22.97
CA ALA A 38 -21.29 -23.86 -24.26
C ALA A 38 -21.66 -22.82 -25.34
N CYS A 39 -22.47 -21.81 -24.99
CA CYS A 39 -22.79 -20.70 -25.88
C CYS A 39 -21.55 -19.88 -26.25
N LEU A 40 -20.67 -19.61 -25.28
CA LEU A 40 -19.41 -18.92 -25.51
C LEU A 40 -18.49 -19.70 -26.45
N GLU A 41 -18.37 -21.03 -26.27
CA GLU A 41 -17.60 -21.91 -27.15
C GLU A 41 -18.16 -21.91 -28.59
N GLU A 42 -19.50 -21.93 -28.74
CA GLU A 42 -20.14 -21.84 -30.06
C GLU A 42 -19.82 -20.51 -30.76
N LYS A 43 -19.79 -19.40 -30.02
CA LYS A 43 -19.44 -18.07 -30.56
C LYS A 43 -17.96 -17.98 -30.95
N PHE A 44 -17.05 -18.55 -30.17
CA PHE A 44 -15.64 -18.66 -30.57
C PHE A 44 -15.46 -19.53 -31.81
N ARG A 45 -16.21 -20.63 -31.93
CA ARG A 45 -16.21 -21.47 -33.13
C ARG A 45 -16.71 -20.69 -34.35
N LYS A 46 -17.77 -19.88 -34.21
CA LYS A 46 -18.24 -18.97 -35.26
C LYS A 46 -17.18 -17.93 -35.64
N GLY A 47 -16.42 -17.41 -34.68
CA GLY A 47 -15.30 -16.52 -34.94
C GLY A 47 -14.19 -17.17 -35.75
N SER A 48 -13.89 -18.45 -35.48
CA SER A 48 -12.93 -19.22 -36.27
C SER A 48 -13.41 -19.43 -37.71
N LEU A 49 -14.71 -19.72 -37.91
CA LEU A 49 -15.28 -19.87 -39.25
C LEU A 49 -15.26 -18.55 -40.03
N LEU A 50 -15.57 -17.43 -39.39
CA LEU A 50 -15.48 -16.10 -40.02
C LEU A 50 -14.03 -15.75 -40.41
N ALA A 51 -13.04 -16.27 -39.68
CA ALA A 51 -11.61 -16.10 -40.00
C ALA A 51 -11.20 -16.91 -41.22
N ASP A 52 -11.73 -18.13 -41.33
CA ASP A 52 -11.51 -18.97 -42.51
C ASP A 52 -12.24 -18.41 -43.76
N GLU A 53 -13.38 -17.73 -43.56
CA GLU A 53 -14.19 -17.13 -44.63
C GLU A 53 -13.75 -15.71 -45.04
N GLY A 54 -12.83 -15.08 -44.30
CA GLY A 54 -12.33 -13.74 -44.59
C GLY A 54 -13.40 -12.65 -44.48
N ALA A 55 -14.29 -12.76 -43.49
CA ALA A 55 -15.44 -11.88 -43.32
C ALA A 55 -15.06 -10.43 -42.97
N ASP A 56 -15.97 -9.49 -43.26
CA ASP A 56 -15.80 -8.06 -42.99
C ASP A 56 -15.71 -7.74 -41.49
N ASP A 57 -14.94 -6.69 -41.16
CA ASP A 57 -14.73 -6.16 -39.80
C ASP A 57 -16.01 -5.90 -39.00
N SER A 58 -17.13 -5.61 -39.68
CA SER A 58 -18.42 -5.35 -39.04
C SER A 58 -19.01 -6.61 -38.37
N ALA A 59 -18.87 -7.78 -39.01
CA ALA A 59 -19.34 -9.05 -38.47
C ALA A 59 -18.53 -9.47 -37.24
N TYR A 60 -17.23 -9.17 -37.23
CA TYR A 60 -16.36 -9.39 -36.07
C TYR A 60 -16.73 -8.51 -34.89
N ARG A 61 -17.04 -7.24 -35.12
CA ARG A 61 -17.45 -6.33 -34.03
C ARG A 61 -18.71 -6.84 -33.34
N THR A 62 -19.73 -7.21 -34.11
CA THR A 62 -20.96 -7.78 -33.53
C THR A 62 -20.68 -9.06 -32.73
N LEU A 63 -19.82 -9.94 -33.24
CA LEU A 63 -19.46 -11.16 -32.52
C LEU A 63 -18.66 -10.88 -31.23
N LEU A 64 -17.74 -9.91 -31.28
CA LEU A 64 -16.96 -9.49 -30.10
C LEU A 64 -17.84 -8.87 -29.03
N ASP A 65 -18.81 -8.05 -29.41
CA ASP A 65 -19.79 -7.46 -28.49
C ASP A 65 -20.61 -8.57 -27.81
N GLU A 66 -21.09 -9.55 -28.56
CA GLU A 66 -21.82 -10.71 -28.01
C GLU A 66 -20.95 -11.56 -27.08
N ILE A 67 -19.69 -11.83 -27.45
CA ILE A 67 -18.74 -12.57 -26.60
C ILE A 67 -18.46 -11.78 -25.31
N SER A 68 -18.32 -10.47 -25.40
CA SER A 68 -18.10 -9.59 -24.25
C SER A 68 -19.29 -9.61 -23.30
N ALA A 69 -20.51 -9.56 -23.84
CA ALA A 69 -21.75 -9.64 -23.06
C ALA A 69 -21.89 -10.99 -22.34
N LEU A 70 -21.61 -12.10 -23.05
CA LEU A 70 -21.62 -13.44 -22.45
C LEU A 70 -20.56 -13.59 -21.34
N LYS A 71 -19.35 -13.03 -21.54
CA LYS A 71 -18.31 -13.03 -20.50
C LYS A 71 -18.74 -12.22 -19.27
N GLN A 72 -19.38 -11.07 -19.47
CA GLN A 72 -19.92 -10.27 -18.37
C GLN A 72 -21.02 -11.01 -17.62
N GLU A 73 -21.92 -11.69 -18.33
CA GLU A 73 -23.00 -12.48 -17.73
C GLU A 73 -22.46 -13.64 -16.89
N ILE A 74 -21.47 -14.40 -17.41
CA ILE A 74 -20.76 -15.45 -16.65
C ILE A 74 -20.13 -14.85 -15.39
N HIS A 75 -19.44 -13.70 -15.52
CA HIS A 75 -18.79 -13.05 -14.39
C HIS A 75 -19.81 -12.61 -13.33
N ILE A 76 -20.93 -12.00 -13.72
CA ILE A 76 -22.00 -11.57 -12.80
C ILE A 76 -22.58 -12.79 -12.07
N LEU A 77 -22.83 -13.89 -12.79
CA LEU A 77 -23.38 -15.12 -12.21
C LEU A 77 -22.41 -15.77 -11.21
N GLU A 78 -21.12 -15.89 -11.56
CA GLU A 78 -20.07 -16.40 -10.67
C GLU A 78 -19.88 -15.52 -9.42
N GLU A 79 -19.88 -14.19 -9.60
CA GLU A 79 -19.77 -13.20 -8.52
C GLU A 79 -20.98 -13.24 -7.58
N HIS A 80 -22.19 -13.34 -8.13
CA HIS A 80 -23.42 -13.43 -7.36
C HIS A 80 -23.46 -14.71 -6.53
N TRP A 81 -23.15 -15.87 -7.15
CA TRP A 81 -23.08 -17.14 -6.44
C TRP A 81 -22.04 -17.12 -5.31
N ARG A 82 -20.88 -16.50 -5.54
CA ARG A 82 -19.87 -16.31 -4.50
C ARG A 82 -20.44 -15.51 -3.33
N LYS A 83 -21.07 -14.38 -3.59
CA LYS A 83 -21.66 -13.53 -2.54
C LYS A 83 -22.70 -14.29 -1.72
N VAL A 84 -23.58 -15.06 -2.36
CA VAL A 84 -24.60 -15.86 -1.66
C VAL A 84 -23.96 -16.98 -0.84
N SER A 85 -22.99 -17.70 -1.41
CA SER A 85 -22.29 -18.81 -0.71
C SER A 85 -21.45 -18.31 0.48
N VAL A 86 -20.77 -17.16 0.32
CA VAL A 86 -20.01 -16.53 1.41
C VAL A 86 -20.97 -15.99 2.47
N ALA A 87 -22.07 -15.33 2.08
CA ALA A 87 -23.07 -14.81 3.02
C ALA A 87 -23.69 -15.94 3.87
N GLU A 88 -24.05 -17.08 3.26
CA GLU A 88 -24.61 -18.23 3.98
C GLU A 88 -23.57 -18.93 4.87
N GLY A 89 -22.31 -19.07 4.43
CA GLY A 89 -21.23 -19.60 5.27
C GLY A 89 -20.85 -18.67 6.43
N SER A 90 -21.00 -17.36 6.23
CA SER A 90 -20.64 -16.31 7.19
C SER A 90 -21.69 -16.02 8.25
N ALA A 91 -22.94 -16.49 8.07
CA ALA A 91 -24.05 -16.20 8.99
C ALA A 91 -23.82 -16.71 10.43
N ALA A 92 -22.82 -17.58 10.64
CA ALA A 92 -22.41 -18.09 11.96
C ALA A 92 -21.18 -17.38 12.56
N GLU A 93 -20.50 -16.49 11.83
CA GLU A 93 -19.26 -15.83 12.25
C GLU A 93 -19.47 -14.35 12.64
N GLU A 94 -18.59 -13.81 13.48
CA GLU A 94 -18.70 -12.44 14.01
C GLU A 94 -18.58 -11.38 12.90
N PRO A 95 -19.48 -10.37 12.86
CA PRO A 95 -19.49 -9.33 11.81
C PRO A 95 -18.36 -8.29 11.93
N TYR A 96 -17.69 -8.25 13.08
CA TYR A 96 -16.57 -7.35 13.37
C TYR A 96 -15.42 -8.12 13.99
N ALA A 97 -14.20 -7.75 13.64
CA ALA A 97 -13.00 -8.25 14.31
C ALA A 97 -12.07 -7.10 14.71
N PHE A 98 -11.40 -7.28 15.85
CA PHE A 98 -10.25 -6.46 16.23
C PHE A 98 -8.99 -7.12 15.67
N TRP A 99 -8.21 -6.36 14.91
CA TRP A 99 -6.92 -6.83 14.40
C TRP A 99 -5.81 -6.41 15.37
N ASP A 100 -5.79 -7.02 16.55
CA ASP A 100 -4.75 -6.79 17.57
C ASP A 100 -3.94 -8.07 17.77
N VAL A 101 -3.16 -8.43 16.75
CA VAL A 101 -2.39 -9.69 16.72
C VAL A 101 -0.90 -9.44 17.04
N GLY A 102 -0.48 -8.17 17.22
CA GLY A 102 0.92 -7.84 17.50
C GLY A 102 1.83 -8.20 16.33
N GLU A 103 2.83 -9.06 16.54
CA GLU A 103 3.64 -9.66 15.47
C GLU A 103 2.97 -10.95 14.97
N THR A 104 2.49 -10.94 13.72
CA THR A 104 1.95 -12.12 13.05
C THR A 104 2.68 -12.40 11.74
N THR A 105 2.44 -13.57 11.14
CA THR A 105 2.94 -13.88 9.80
C THR A 105 1.90 -13.55 8.75
N LEU A 106 2.33 -13.24 7.53
CA LEU A 106 1.41 -12.97 6.44
C LEU A 106 0.47 -14.15 6.15
N ALA A 107 1.00 -15.37 6.22
CA ALA A 107 0.20 -16.58 6.09
C ALA A 107 -0.89 -16.66 7.14
N GLN A 108 -0.56 -16.36 8.40
CA GLN A 108 -1.53 -16.38 9.49
C GLN A 108 -2.61 -15.32 9.32
N LEU A 109 -2.26 -14.09 8.95
CA LEU A 109 -3.25 -13.04 8.63
C LEU A 109 -4.24 -13.53 7.57
N ILE A 110 -3.75 -14.15 6.50
CA ILE A 110 -4.62 -14.61 5.40
C ILE A 110 -5.46 -15.81 5.82
N MET A 111 -4.92 -16.71 6.64
CA MET A 111 -5.70 -17.82 7.19
C MET A 111 -6.82 -17.34 8.12
N GLU A 112 -6.55 -16.32 8.94
CA GLU A 112 -7.51 -15.80 9.92
C GLU A 112 -8.59 -14.91 9.29
N TYR A 113 -8.22 -14.05 8.34
CA TYR A 113 -9.13 -13.01 7.81
C TYR A 113 -9.42 -13.12 6.31
N GLY A 114 -8.61 -13.86 5.55
CA GLY A 114 -8.78 -14.01 4.09
C GLY A 114 -9.49 -15.31 3.68
N ALA A 115 -9.38 -16.38 4.48
CA ALA A 115 -9.81 -17.73 4.12
C ALA A 115 -11.32 -17.87 3.86
N SER A 116 -12.13 -16.92 4.33
CA SER A 116 -13.57 -16.93 4.17
C SER A 116 -14.05 -16.47 2.78
N ASP A 117 -13.27 -15.67 2.06
CA ASP A 117 -13.71 -15.06 0.80
C ASP A 117 -13.04 -15.69 -0.44
N TYR A 118 -11.78 -16.09 -0.33
CA TYR A 118 -11.00 -16.64 -1.45
C TYR A 118 -10.03 -17.72 -0.97
N LEU A 119 -9.72 -18.66 -1.85
CA LEU A 119 -8.57 -19.54 -1.71
C LEU A 119 -7.30 -18.77 -2.08
N TYR A 120 -6.40 -18.59 -1.13
CA TYR A 120 -5.12 -17.94 -1.36
C TYR A 120 -4.03 -18.95 -1.69
N ILE A 121 -3.30 -18.72 -2.78
CA ILE A 121 -2.07 -19.44 -3.10
C ILE A 121 -0.90 -18.58 -2.60
N LEU A 122 -0.22 -19.06 -1.56
CA LEU A 122 0.91 -18.39 -0.94
C LEU A 122 2.24 -19.03 -1.37
N PRO A 123 3.13 -18.28 -2.04
CA PRO A 123 4.52 -18.68 -2.22
C PRO A 123 5.24 -18.87 -0.88
N GLN A 124 6.21 -19.80 -0.83
CA GLN A 124 6.94 -20.12 0.41
C GLN A 124 7.72 -18.92 0.96
N GLU A 125 8.20 -18.06 0.06
CA GLU A 125 8.95 -16.84 0.38
C GLU A 125 8.10 -15.82 1.15
N LEU A 126 6.79 -15.80 0.89
CA LEU A 126 5.85 -14.88 1.52
C LEU A 126 5.27 -15.43 2.83
N SER A 127 5.26 -16.74 3.01
CA SER A 127 4.68 -17.38 4.18
C SER A 127 5.36 -16.99 5.50
N GLY A 128 6.68 -16.76 5.47
CA GLY A 128 7.47 -16.42 6.66
C GLY A 128 7.59 -14.92 6.94
N MET A 129 7.00 -14.07 6.10
CA MET A 129 7.11 -12.62 6.26
C MET A 129 6.34 -12.18 7.50
N LYS A 130 7.06 -11.60 8.47
CA LYS A 130 6.47 -11.03 9.68
C LYS A 130 5.87 -9.67 9.37
N ILE A 131 4.67 -9.44 9.87
CA ILE A 131 3.96 -8.18 9.83
C ILE A 131 3.54 -7.81 11.25
N SER A 132 3.63 -6.52 11.57
CA SER A 132 3.10 -6.00 12.82
C SER A 132 1.80 -5.27 12.52
N LEU A 133 0.70 -5.73 13.13
CA LEU A 133 -0.63 -5.17 12.94
C LEU A 133 -1.25 -4.82 14.29
N PHE A 134 -1.70 -3.57 14.38
CA PHE A 134 -2.39 -3.05 15.55
C PHE A 134 -3.57 -2.20 15.07
N SER A 135 -4.79 -2.67 15.29
CA SER A 135 -6.02 -1.90 15.09
C SER A 135 -6.79 -1.79 16.40
N SER A 136 -6.94 -0.57 16.89
CA SER A 136 -7.84 -0.25 18.00
C SER A 136 -9.30 -0.10 17.57
N ILE A 137 -9.56 -0.11 16.25
CA ILE A 137 -10.88 0.10 15.67
C ILE A 137 -11.43 -1.24 15.17
N PRO A 138 -12.67 -1.60 15.52
CA PRO A 138 -13.31 -2.80 14.98
C PRO A 138 -13.52 -2.62 13.48
N LEU A 139 -13.00 -3.55 12.69
CA LEU A 139 -13.13 -3.52 11.23
C LEU A 139 -14.33 -4.38 10.79
N PRO A 140 -15.25 -3.82 9.99
CA PRO A 140 -16.35 -4.59 9.43
C PRO A 140 -15.80 -5.62 8.43
N ARG A 141 -16.42 -6.81 8.41
CA ARG A 141 -16.02 -7.90 7.51
C ARG A 141 -16.00 -7.52 6.04
N GLU A 142 -16.93 -6.68 5.61
CA GLU A 142 -17.03 -6.21 4.22
C GLU A 142 -15.74 -5.53 3.73
N SER A 143 -14.99 -4.89 4.65
CA SER A 143 -13.75 -4.19 4.35
C SER A 143 -12.50 -5.03 4.54
N TRP A 144 -12.59 -6.29 5.03
CA TRP A 144 -11.41 -7.11 5.29
C TRP A 144 -10.60 -7.38 4.02
N SER A 145 -11.29 -7.70 2.92
CA SER A 145 -10.63 -7.97 1.64
C SER A 145 -9.80 -6.78 1.15
N GLU A 146 -10.37 -5.57 1.18
CA GLU A 146 -9.70 -4.33 0.80
C GLU A 146 -8.54 -3.99 1.75
N MET A 147 -8.73 -4.19 3.05
CA MET A 147 -7.69 -3.95 4.07
C MET A 147 -6.52 -4.93 3.93
N ILE A 148 -6.79 -6.21 3.64
CA ILE A 148 -5.76 -7.21 3.36
C ILE A 148 -4.98 -6.82 2.11
N ASP A 149 -5.68 -6.46 1.01
CA ASP A 149 -5.03 -6.03 -0.23
C ASP A 149 -4.17 -4.76 0.00
N LEU A 150 -4.62 -3.83 0.86
CA LEU A 150 -3.85 -2.64 1.25
C LEU A 150 -2.58 -2.98 2.06
N ILE A 151 -2.71 -3.83 3.08
CA ILE A 151 -1.56 -4.27 3.91
C ILE A 151 -0.55 -5.02 3.04
N LEU A 152 -1.02 -5.91 2.17
CA LEU A 152 -0.18 -6.65 1.23
C LEU A 152 0.60 -5.68 0.33
N ALA A 153 -0.10 -4.72 -0.28
CA ALA A 153 0.51 -3.74 -1.17
C ALA A 153 1.59 -2.90 -0.44
N HIS A 154 1.31 -2.45 0.78
CA HIS A 154 2.28 -1.71 1.60
C HIS A 154 3.55 -2.53 1.88
N ASN A 155 3.42 -3.85 2.05
CA ASN A 155 4.56 -4.76 2.25
C ASN A 155 5.22 -5.23 0.94
N GLY A 156 4.85 -4.66 -0.21
CA GLY A 156 5.43 -5.02 -1.51
C GLY A 156 4.89 -6.34 -2.09
N VAL A 157 3.75 -6.82 -1.59
CA VAL A 157 3.08 -8.03 -2.03
C VAL A 157 1.82 -7.65 -2.80
N GLY A 158 1.67 -8.16 -4.02
CA GLY A 158 0.47 -7.99 -4.81
C GLY A 158 -0.44 -9.22 -4.74
N THR A 159 -1.71 -9.02 -5.05
CA THR A 159 -2.69 -10.10 -5.21
C THR A 159 -3.12 -10.20 -6.68
N LYS A 160 -3.14 -11.42 -7.21
CA LYS A 160 -3.56 -11.71 -8.58
C LYS A 160 -4.77 -12.63 -8.54
N LYS A 161 -5.91 -12.17 -9.06
CA LYS A 161 -7.11 -13.00 -9.19
C LYS A 161 -6.92 -13.96 -10.36
N LEU A 162 -6.73 -15.25 -10.07
CA LEU A 162 -6.65 -16.30 -11.10
C LEU A 162 -8.03 -16.76 -11.54
N ASN A 163 -8.95 -16.81 -10.58
CA ASN A 163 -10.32 -17.27 -10.72
C ASN A 163 -11.20 -16.46 -9.75
N PRO A 164 -12.52 -16.30 -10.01
CA PRO A 164 -13.51 -15.83 -9.03
C PRO A 164 -13.35 -16.29 -7.57
N TYR A 165 -12.77 -17.46 -7.33
CA TYR A 165 -12.59 -18.12 -6.04
C TYR A 165 -11.12 -18.21 -5.58
N VAL A 166 -10.14 -17.89 -6.44
CA VAL A 166 -8.71 -18.10 -6.15
C VAL A 166 -7.90 -16.83 -6.39
N LYS A 167 -7.17 -16.39 -5.36
CA LYS A 167 -6.18 -15.32 -5.43
C LYS A 167 -4.78 -15.91 -5.23
N GLN A 168 -3.82 -15.50 -6.05
CA GLN A 168 -2.41 -15.83 -5.87
C GLN A 168 -1.67 -14.61 -5.36
N LEU A 169 -0.86 -14.80 -4.31
CA LEU A 169 0.07 -13.77 -3.86
C LEU A 169 1.35 -13.80 -4.69
N TYR A 170 1.91 -12.62 -4.94
CA TYR A 170 3.18 -12.48 -5.62
C TYR A 170 3.95 -11.28 -5.09
N ILE A 171 5.27 -11.31 -5.22
CA ILE A 171 6.13 -10.19 -4.85
C ILE A 171 6.16 -9.21 -6.03
N LEU A 172 5.80 -7.95 -5.80
CA LEU A 172 5.70 -6.93 -6.86
C LEU A 172 6.99 -6.84 -7.69
N ARG A 173 8.15 -6.94 -7.03
CA ARG A 173 9.47 -6.87 -7.68
C ARG A 173 9.78 -8.07 -8.59
N LEU A 174 9.27 -9.26 -8.28
CA LEU A 174 9.63 -10.50 -8.99
C LEU A 174 8.69 -10.79 -10.16
N ASP A 175 7.42 -10.39 -10.06
CA ASP A 175 6.43 -10.65 -11.11
C ASP A 175 5.96 -9.35 -11.77
N PRO A 176 6.45 -9.01 -12.98
CA PRO A 176 5.98 -7.87 -13.76
C PRO A 176 4.64 -8.15 -14.46
N SER A 177 4.14 -9.39 -14.44
CA SER A 177 3.00 -9.83 -15.25
C SER A 177 1.64 -9.39 -14.71
N ALA A 178 1.60 -8.88 -13.49
CA ALA A 178 0.37 -8.52 -12.78
C ALA A 178 0.10 -7.01 -12.88
N ILE A 179 0.07 -6.50 -14.12
CA ILE A 179 -0.36 -5.14 -14.43
C ILE A 179 -1.83 -5.20 -14.78
N GLU A 180 -2.65 -4.40 -14.11
CA GLU A 180 -4.10 -4.38 -14.35
C GLU A 180 -4.45 -3.59 -15.61
N ALA A 181 -3.80 -2.45 -15.82
CA ALA A 181 -4.01 -1.62 -17.01
C ALA A 181 -2.76 -0.84 -17.41
N VAL A 182 -2.70 -0.51 -18.70
CA VAL A 182 -1.74 0.43 -19.28
C VAL A 182 -2.44 1.76 -19.47
N VAL A 183 -1.94 2.79 -18.81
CA VAL A 183 -2.55 4.12 -18.78
C VAL A 183 -1.54 5.15 -19.29
N SER A 184 -2.00 6.18 -19.99
CA SER A 184 -1.14 7.29 -20.45
C SER A 184 -1.66 8.67 -20.05
N ARG A 185 -2.90 8.77 -19.58
CA ARG A 185 -3.52 10.02 -19.14
C ARG A 185 -3.79 9.97 -17.64
N GLU A 186 -3.66 11.11 -16.98
CA GLU A 186 -3.87 11.22 -15.53
C GLU A 186 -5.35 11.04 -15.16
N GLU A 187 -6.26 11.52 -16.01
CA GLU A 187 -7.70 11.38 -15.83
C GLU A 187 -8.13 9.90 -15.71
N ASP A 188 -7.46 9.03 -16.48
CA ASP A 188 -7.76 7.59 -16.50
C ASP A 188 -7.30 6.88 -15.21
N LEU A 189 -6.36 7.46 -14.44
CA LEU A 189 -5.94 6.90 -13.14
C LEU A 189 -7.13 6.85 -12.17
N GLN A 190 -8.07 7.79 -12.27
CA GLN A 190 -9.23 7.86 -11.37
C GLN A 190 -10.15 6.63 -11.47
N LEU A 191 -10.10 5.90 -12.58
CA LEU A 191 -10.93 4.71 -12.82
C LEU A 191 -10.50 3.49 -11.99
N PHE A 192 -9.27 3.49 -11.48
CA PHE A 192 -8.68 2.35 -10.78
C PHE A 192 -8.65 2.55 -9.26
N ALA A 193 -8.59 1.45 -8.52
CA ALA A 193 -8.40 1.46 -7.07
C ALA A 193 -7.00 1.99 -6.70
N SER A 194 -6.86 2.61 -5.52
CA SER A 194 -5.60 3.22 -5.08
C SER A 194 -4.41 2.25 -5.01
N HIS A 195 -4.68 0.98 -4.74
CA HIS A 195 -3.68 -0.09 -4.64
C HIS A 195 -3.50 -0.88 -5.95
N ALA A 196 -4.26 -0.56 -7.01
CA ALA A 196 -4.14 -1.23 -8.30
C ALA A 196 -2.76 -0.97 -8.90
N ARG A 197 -2.12 -2.03 -9.42
CA ARG A 197 -0.82 -1.92 -10.08
C ARG A 197 -1.00 -1.56 -11.54
N LEU A 198 -0.54 -0.38 -11.91
CA LEU A 198 -0.72 0.19 -13.24
C LEU A 198 0.62 0.36 -13.95
N PHE A 199 0.57 0.30 -15.27
CA PHE A 199 1.69 0.66 -16.14
C PHE A 199 1.38 2.02 -16.73
N TYR A 200 1.97 3.07 -16.16
CA TYR A 200 1.76 4.44 -16.57
C TYR A 200 2.85 4.89 -17.53
N VAL A 201 2.46 5.34 -18.72
CA VAL A 201 3.36 5.84 -19.74
C VAL A 201 3.40 7.35 -19.68
N PHE A 202 4.49 7.87 -19.11
CA PHE A 202 4.74 9.29 -18.98
C PHE A 202 5.57 9.82 -20.15
N ALA A 203 5.21 10.99 -20.68
CA ALA A 203 5.85 11.59 -21.85
C ALA A 203 6.37 13.00 -21.54
N PRO A 204 7.56 13.14 -20.90
CA PRO A 204 8.15 14.44 -20.64
C PRO A 204 8.74 15.06 -21.92
N PRO A 205 9.04 16.38 -21.92
CA PRO A 205 9.80 17.03 -22.99
C PRO A 205 11.13 16.30 -23.27
N ALA A 206 11.48 16.13 -24.55
CA ALA A 206 12.62 15.31 -24.97
C ALA A 206 13.98 15.75 -24.38
N GLU A 207 14.10 17.03 -24.05
CA GLU A 207 15.30 17.62 -23.45
C GLU A 207 15.52 17.17 -22.00
N GLN A 208 14.45 16.81 -21.29
CA GLN A 208 14.46 16.59 -19.85
C GLN A 208 14.32 15.11 -19.46
N ILE A 209 14.19 14.18 -20.43
CA ILE A 209 13.95 12.74 -20.18
C ILE A 209 14.93 12.15 -19.15
N LYS A 210 16.23 12.41 -19.31
CA LYS A 210 17.26 11.86 -18.40
C LYS A 210 17.14 12.42 -16.99
N SER A 211 16.85 13.71 -16.86
CA SER A 211 16.68 14.39 -15.57
C SER A 211 15.42 13.91 -14.87
N VAL A 212 14.32 13.77 -15.60
CA VAL A 212 13.03 13.29 -15.09
C VAL A 212 13.11 11.80 -14.71
N GLN A 213 13.83 10.99 -15.48
CA GLN A 213 14.09 9.60 -15.11
C GLN A 213 14.87 9.52 -13.78
N ALA A 214 15.99 10.25 -13.67
CA ALA A 214 16.79 10.28 -12.46
C ALA A 214 16.01 10.86 -11.27
N PHE A 215 15.08 11.78 -11.52
CA PHE A 215 14.13 12.27 -10.53
C PHE A 215 13.24 11.13 -10.04
N PHE A 216 12.48 10.48 -10.91
CA PHE A 216 11.60 9.39 -10.49
C PHE A 216 12.37 8.26 -9.78
N GLU A 217 13.58 7.91 -10.23
CA GLU A 217 14.42 6.90 -9.57
C GLU A 217 14.84 7.30 -8.14
N ARG A 218 15.01 8.60 -7.86
CA ARG A 218 15.34 9.12 -6.52
C ARG A 218 14.13 9.23 -5.60
N PHE A 219 12.96 9.54 -6.16
CA PHE A 219 11.74 9.82 -5.41
C PHE A 219 10.82 8.59 -5.23
N SER A 220 11.12 7.48 -5.91
CA SER A 220 10.36 6.25 -5.81
C SER A 220 11.07 5.19 -4.96
N ASP A 221 10.29 4.30 -4.32
CA ASP A 221 10.85 3.12 -3.65
C ASP A 221 11.18 2.04 -4.70
N PRO A 222 12.46 1.61 -4.83
CA PRO A 222 12.86 0.56 -5.77
C PRO A 222 12.26 -0.82 -5.49
N LYS A 223 11.61 -1.02 -4.33
CA LYS A 223 10.89 -2.27 -4.02
C LYS A 223 9.49 -2.31 -4.64
N GLN A 224 8.84 -1.15 -4.76
CA GLN A 224 7.44 -1.04 -5.18
C GLN A 224 7.31 -0.49 -6.61
N THR A 225 8.22 0.39 -7.01
CA THR A 225 8.16 1.10 -8.30
C THR A 225 9.28 0.63 -9.22
N THR A 226 8.93 0.32 -10.46
CA THR A 226 9.91 0.06 -11.53
C THR A 226 9.80 1.15 -12.57
N ILE A 227 10.93 1.79 -12.89
CA ILE A 227 11.01 2.88 -13.85
C ILE A 227 11.86 2.39 -15.02
N GLN A 228 11.34 2.51 -16.24
CA GLN A 228 12.07 2.13 -17.44
C GLN A 228 11.91 3.18 -18.54
N PRO A 229 13.02 3.66 -19.14
CA PRO A 229 12.94 4.52 -20.32
C PRO A 229 12.54 3.69 -21.55
N ILE A 230 11.51 4.15 -22.28
CA ILE A 230 11.02 3.56 -23.52
C ILE A 230 11.08 4.64 -24.61
N GLY A 231 12.22 4.74 -25.31
CA GLY A 231 12.44 5.74 -26.34
C GLY A 231 12.38 7.16 -25.79
N THR A 232 11.38 7.94 -26.21
CA THR A 232 11.14 9.31 -25.71
C THR A 232 10.16 9.38 -24.54
N LYS A 233 9.75 8.23 -24.00
CA LYS A 233 8.78 8.12 -22.92
C LYS A 233 9.39 7.39 -21.74
N ILE A 234 8.81 7.57 -20.56
CA ILE A 234 9.19 6.90 -19.33
C ILE A 234 8.01 6.03 -18.90
N ALA A 235 8.25 4.74 -18.72
CA ALA A 235 7.27 3.83 -18.15
C ALA A 235 7.46 3.75 -16.63
N LEU A 236 6.39 4.03 -15.89
CA LEU A 236 6.30 3.89 -14.46
C LEU A 236 5.38 2.70 -14.15
N VAL A 237 5.90 1.70 -13.45
CA VAL A 237 5.12 0.53 -13.02
C VAL A 237 5.06 0.52 -11.50
N SER A 238 3.90 0.89 -10.95
CA SER A 238 3.69 0.96 -9.50
C SER A 238 2.19 0.94 -9.17
N SER A 239 1.84 1.13 -7.89
CA SER A 239 0.46 1.39 -7.48
C SER A 239 -0.02 2.74 -8.00
N LYS A 240 -1.33 2.88 -8.21
CA LYS A 240 -1.98 4.14 -8.57
C LYS A 240 -1.56 5.28 -7.64
N GLU A 241 -1.66 5.08 -6.33
CA GLU A 241 -1.34 6.12 -5.34
C GLU A 241 0.10 6.63 -5.47
N THR A 242 1.07 5.73 -5.70
CA THR A 242 2.47 6.12 -5.90
C THR A 242 2.67 6.84 -7.23
N ILE A 243 1.99 6.40 -8.29
CA ILE A 243 2.05 7.08 -9.60
C ILE A 243 1.48 8.49 -9.49
N GLU A 244 0.31 8.67 -8.87
CA GLU A 244 -0.29 10.00 -8.65
C GLU A 244 0.66 10.92 -7.88
N LYS A 245 1.23 10.45 -6.76
CA LYS A 245 2.22 11.22 -6.00
C LYS A 245 3.45 11.62 -6.83
N LEU A 246 3.98 10.71 -7.65
CA LEU A 246 5.15 11.00 -8.48
C LEU A 246 4.83 12.01 -9.57
N VAL A 247 3.66 11.90 -10.20
CA VAL A 247 3.18 12.83 -11.23
C VAL A 247 2.91 14.21 -10.64
N ASP A 248 2.25 14.28 -9.48
CA ASP A 248 2.02 15.53 -8.75
C ASP A 248 3.34 16.22 -8.38
N LEU A 249 4.34 15.44 -7.92
CA LEU A 249 5.69 15.93 -7.66
C LEU A 249 6.37 16.45 -8.93
N TYR A 250 6.19 15.77 -10.06
CA TYR A 250 6.70 16.25 -11.35
C TYR A 250 6.07 17.60 -11.72
N HIS A 251 4.75 17.72 -11.66
CA HIS A 251 4.04 18.97 -11.97
C HIS A 251 4.48 20.11 -11.05
N ALA A 252 4.68 19.80 -9.76
CA ALA A 252 5.18 20.76 -8.79
C ALA A 252 6.59 21.30 -9.11
N VAL A 253 7.45 20.48 -9.72
CA VAL A 253 8.85 20.85 -10.04
C VAL A 253 8.97 21.47 -11.44
N TRP A 254 8.26 20.93 -12.43
CA TRP A 254 8.47 21.26 -13.86
C TRP A 254 7.38 22.13 -14.48
N GLU A 255 6.13 22.12 -14.01
CA GLU A 255 5.09 23.03 -14.51
C GLU A 255 5.11 24.38 -13.78
N ASN A 256 5.57 24.40 -12.52
CA ASN A 256 5.73 25.62 -11.72
C ASN A 256 7.06 26.35 -11.97
N GLU A 257 7.58 26.36 -13.21
CA GLU A 257 8.74 27.19 -13.60
C GLU A 257 8.53 28.71 -13.31
N GLN A 258 7.34 29.11 -12.87
CA GLN A 258 7.11 30.38 -12.18
C GLN A 258 7.50 30.32 -10.69
N GLY A 259 8.81 30.22 -10.42
CA GLY A 259 9.40 30.65 -9.15
C GLY A 259 9.61 29.61 -8.05
N LYS A 260 9.12 28.37 -8.20
CA LYS A 260 9.36 27.31 -7.19
C LYS A 260 10.62 26.50 -7.52
N VAL A 261 11.60 26.55 -6.63
CA VAL A 261 12.86 25.81 -6.72
C VAL A 261 12.75 24.54 -5.90
N VAL A 262 13.22 23.42 -6.43
CA VAL A 262 13.35 22.17 -5.68
C VAL A 262 14.81 21.94 -5.34
N ARG A 263 15.11 21.87 -4.04
CA ARG A 263 16.47 21.61 -3.54
C ARG A 263 16.47 20.38 -2.64
N LEU A 264 17.32 19.42 -3.00
CA LEU A 264 17.59 18.25 -2.16
C LEU A 264 18.74 18.59 -1.22
N ILE A 265 18.49 18.48 0.08
CA ILE A 265 19.49 18.68 1.13
C ILE A 265 19.77 17.33 1.78
N ASN A 266 21.01 16.88 1.68
CA ASN A 266 21.47 15.68 2.36
C ASN A 266 21.84 16.07 3.79
N LEU A 267 21.11 15.50 4.76
CA LEU A 267 21.36 15.73 6.17
C LEU A 267 22.27 14.62 6.69
N THR A 268 23.37 14.99 7.33
CA THR A 268 24.37 14.05 7.87
C THR A 268 24.28 13.93 9.39
N LYS A 269 23.93 15.02 10.07
CA LYS A 269 23.92 15.08 11.55
C LYS A 269 22.52 15.09 12.15
N VAL A 270 21.54 15.60 11.41
CA VAL A 270 20.15 15.79 11.86
C VAL A 270 19.26 14.71 11.26
N GLN A 271 18.33 14.14 12.04
CA GLN A 271 17.33 13.23 11.48
C GLN A 271 16.36 13.98 10.57
N PRO A 272 16.01 13.46 9.37
CA PRO A 272 15.09 14.14 8.45
C PRO A 272 13.75 14.54 9.06
N VAL A 273 13.23 13.75 9.99
CA VAL A 273 11.96 14.00 10.69
C VAL A 273 12.06 15.18 11.67
N GLU A 274 13.22 15.38 12.30
CA GLU A 274 13.45 16.52 13.20
C GLU A 274 13.68 17.81 12.41
N ALA A 275 14.47 17.73 11.34
CA ALA A 275 14.66 18.83 10.39
C ALA A 275 13.32 19.31 9.81
N GLU A 276 12.43 18.38 9.44
CA GLU A 276 11.08 18.69 8.98
C GLU A 276 10.27 19.43 10.07
N LYS A 277 10.31 18.98 11.33
CA LYS A 277 9.62 19.66 12.43
C LYS A 277 10.15 21.07 12.68
N VAL A 278 11.46 21.27 12.60
CA VAL A 278 12.09 22.59 12.76
C VAL A 278 11.65 23.52 11.63
N LEU A 279 11.71 23.06 10.38
CA LEU A 279 11.26 23.87 9.25
C LEU A 279 9.77 24.17 9.31
N ARG A 280 8.93 23.19 9.65
CA ARG A 280 7.51 23.42 9.90
C ARG A 280 7.29 24.44 11.03
N ALA A 281 8.09 24.43 12.10
CA ALA A 281 7.96 25.41 13.18
C ALA A 281 8.39 26.83 12.76
N VAL A 282 9.42 26.96 11.92
CA VAL A 282 9.94 28.26 11.45
C VAL A 282 9.03 28.87 10.38
N PHE A 283 8.47 28.04 9.50
CA PHE A 283 7.63 28.47 8.39
C PHE A 283 6.11 28.33 8.68
N ALA A 284 5.71 27.81 9.85
CA ALA A 284 4.31 27.82 10.28
C ALA A 284 3.85 29.23 10.60
N ASP A 285 2.94 29.74 9.78
CA ASP A 285 2.31 31.03 9.96
C ASP A 285 1.41 31.00 11.23
N PRO A 286 1.64 31.85 12.26
CA PRO A 286 0.86 31.82 13.50
C PRO A 286 -0.64 32.12 13.29
N ASN A 287 -1.04 32.63 12.11
CA ASN A 287 -2.42 32.91 11.73
C ASN A 287 -3.15 31.77 11.00
N ALA A 288 -2.49 30.68 10.61
CA ALA A 288 -3.09 29.63 9.77
C ALA A 288 -4.02 28.64 10.52
N LYS A 289 -4.08 28.67 11.86
CA LYS A 289 -4.88 27.72 12.67
C LYS A 289 -6.41 27.86 12.54
N THR A 290 -6.93 28.80 11.74
CA THR A 290 -8.37 29.10 11.68
C THR A 290 -9.07 28.74 10.37
N LYS A 291 -8.42 28.07 9.41
CA LYS A 291 -9.11 27.64 8.18
C LYS A 291 -8.95 26.15 7.87
N PRO A 292 -10.05 25.46 7.51
CA PRO A 292 -10.03 24.05 7.17
C PRO A 292 -9.30 23.80 5.83
N VAL A 293 -8.65 22.63 5.77
CA VAL A 293 -7.66 22.11 4.80
C VAL A 293 -8.19 21.91 3.36
N PHE A 294 -9.33 22.51 2.99
CA PHE A 294 -10.04 22.19 1.73
C PHE A 294 -9.86 23.18 0.58
N TYR A 295 -9.05 24.24 0.74
CA TYR A 295 -8.73 25.16 -0.36
C TYR A 295 -7.23 25.42 -0.42
N GLY A 296 -6.72 25.39 -1.66
CA GLY A 296 -5.31 25.49 -2.06
C GLY A 296 -4.38 26.19 -1.07
N THR A 297 -3.41 25.40 -0.63
CA THR A 297 -2.16 25.80 0.02
C THR A 297 -1.65 27.10 -0.60
N ALA A 298 -1.52 28.13 0.23
CA ALA A 298 -1.11 29.46 -0.23
C ALA A 298 0.21 29.35 -1.01
N ALA A 299 0.35 30.18 -2.05
CA ALA A 299 1.45 30.13 -3.03
C ALA A 299 2.86 30.28 -2.43
N ASP A 300 2.98 30.59 -1.13
CA ASP A 300 4.22 30.86 -0.39
C ASP A 300 4.61 29.73 0.60
N GLU A 301 3.89 28.59 0.60
CA GLU A 301 4.15 27.51 1.55
C GLU A 301 5.33 26.62 1.10
N LEU A 302 6.36 26.53 1.95
CA LEU A 302 7.48 25.60 1.80
C LEU A 302 6.97 24.17 2.05
N VAL A 303 6.94 23.35 1.01
CA VAL A 303 6.61 21.93 1.12
C VAL A 303 7.89 21.16 1.37
N THR A 304 7.92 20.41 2.48
CA THR A 304 9.04 19.55 2.87
C THR A 304 8.66 18.09 2.67
N LEU A 305 9.47 17.33 1.94
CA LEU A 305 9.29 15.89 1.77
C LEU A 305 10.48 15.13 2.39
N THR A 306 10.18 14.24 3.32
CA THR A 306 11.18 13.44 4.05
C THR A 306 11.63 12.24 3.22
N LEU A 307 12.95 12.12 3.03
CA LEU A 307 13.61 10.97 2.41
C LEU A 307 14.51 10.26 3.44
N PRO A 308 14.84 8.97 3.24
CA PRO A 308 15.70 8.22 4.18
C PRO A 308 17.09 8.82 4.40
N GLN A 309 17.61 9.60 3.43
CA GLN A 309 18.96 10.17 3.47
C GLN A 309 18.97 11.71 3.38
N GLY A 310 17.81 12.37 3.50
CA GLY A 310 17.77 13.82 3.37
C GLY A 310 16.36 14.39 3.36
N LEU A 311 16.28 15.68 3.05
CA LEU A 311 15.04 16.43 2.98
C LEU A 311 14.95 17.13 1.63
N VAL A 312 13.79 17.07 1.01
CA VAL A 312 13.50 17.78 -0.23
C VAL A 312 12.68 19.01 0.12
N LEU A 313 13.18 20.17 -0.28
CA LEU A 313 12.51 21.45 -0.13
C LEU A 313 11.90 21.86 -1.47
N VAL A 314 10.62 22.19 -1.47
CA VAL A 314 9.89 22.70 -2.63
C VAL A 314 9.23 24.02 -2.21
N GLY A 315 9.62 25.13 -2.81
CA GLY A 315 9.09 26.45 -2.47
C GLY A 315 9.71 27.55 -3.31
N GLU A 316 9.36 28.81 -3.05
CA GLU A 316 10.00 29.93 -3.73
C GLU A 316 11.53 29.93 -3.48
N LYS A 317 12.31 30.38 -4.46
CA LYS A 317 13.77 30.40 -4.38
C LYS A 317 14.28 31.01 -3.07
N GLU A 318 13.73 32.15 -2.66
CA GLU A 318 14.13 32.84 -1.43
C GLU A 318 13.81 32.02 -0.17
N THR A 319 12.64 31.39 -0.15
CA THR A 319 12.17 30.55 0.96
C THR A 319 13.00 29.28 1.08
N VAL A 320 13.36 28.67 -0.05
CA VAL A 320 14.23 27.48 -0.11
C VAL A 320 15.66 27.82 0.27
N ASP A 321 16.21 28.94 -0.21
CA ASP A 321 17.55 29.41 0.16
C ASP A 321 17.63 29.69 1.69
N ARG A 322 16.59 30.32 2.27
CA ARG A 322 16.48 30.53 3.72
C ARG A 322 16.38 29.21 4.50
N ALA A 323 15.56 28.28 4.03
CA ALA A 323 15.37 26.98 4.66
C ALA A 323 16.67 26.14 4.63
N GLU A 324 17.43 26.18 3.53
CA GLU A 324 18.75 25.56 3.47
C GLU A 324 19.72 26.21 4.45
N GLN A 325 19.74 27.54 4.54
CA GLN A 325 20.60 28.24 5.49
C GLN A 325 20.29 27.85 6.94
N ILE A 326 19.01 27.75 7.31
CA ILE A 326 18.59 27.29 8.64
C ILE A 326 19.07 25.86 8.91
N LEU A 327 18.94 24.96 7.92
CA LEU A 327 19.41 23.58 8.08
C LEU A 327 20.93 23.49 8.20
N ASN A 328 21.68 24.26 7.41
CA ASN A 328 23.14 24.31 7.52
C ASN A 328 23.59 24.91 8.86
N ASP A 329 22.91 25.94 9.35
CA ASP A 329 23.19 26.53 10.66
C ASP A 329 22.88 25.53 11.78
N LEU A 330 21.78 24.76 11.65
CA LEU A 330 21.43 23.69 12.58
C LEU A 330 22.49 22.57 12.57
N GLU A 331 22.92 22.10 11.40
CA GLU A 331 24.00 21.09 11.30
C GLU A 331 25.35 21.60 11.79
N THR A 332 25.62 22.90 11.69
CA THR A 332 26.84 23.52 12.21
C THR A 332 26.82 23.62 13.73
N GLN A 333 25.65 23.92 14.32
CA GLN A 333 25.48 23.99 15.77
C GLN A 333 25.42 22.62 16.44
N MET A 334 25.05 21.57 15.68
CA MET A 334 25.12 20.21 16.18
C MET A 334 26.56 19.70 16.13
N GLU A 335 27.14 19.48 17.32
CA GLU A 335 28.32 18.65 17.48
C GLU A 335 28.02 17.25 16.94
N ASP A 336 29.00 16.65 16.29
CA ASP A 336 28.85 15.34 15.68
C ASP A 336 28.35 14.35 16.75
N PRO A 337 27.20 13.66 16.58
CA PRO A 337 26.75 12.67 17.56
C PRO A 337 27.75 11.50 17.72
N SER A 338 28.70 11.40 16.78
CA SER A 338 29.86 10.52 16.76
C SER A 338 30.96 10.96 17.75
N GLU A 339 31.07 12.26 18.08
CA GLU A 339 31.99 12.81 19.07
C GLU A 339 31.37 12.80 20.47
N LYS A 340 30.98 11.62 20.96
CA LYS A 340 30.79 11.45 22.40
C LYS A 340 32.16 11.50 23.07
N VAL A 341 32.53 12.65 23.61
CA VAL A 341 33.79 12.80 24.36
C VAL A 341 33.64 12.08 25.70
N ILE A 342 34.17 10.86 25.79
CA ILE A 342 34.22 10.10 27.03
C ILE A 342 35.40 10.59 27.86
N TYR A 343 35.11 11.33 28.93
CA TYR A 343 36.11 11.70 29.93
C TYR A 343 36.27 10.58 30.97
N TRP A 344 37.48 10.03 31.06
CA TRP A 344 37.81 9.02 32.05
C TRP A 344 38.41 9.68 33.30
N TYR A 345 37.68 9.63 34.41
CA TYR A 345 38.15 10.15 35.70
C TYR A 345 38.48 9.01 36.67
N PRO A 346 39.72 8.90 37.16
CA PRO A 346 40.07 7.90 38.17
C PRO A 346 39.53 8.31 39.55
N CYS A 347 38.69 7.47 40.15
CA CYS A 347 38.19 7.66 41.51
C CYS A 347 39.24 7.20 42.53
N LYS A 348 39.83 8.13 43.30
CA LYS A 348 40.92 7.82 44.26
C LYS A 348 40.44 7.32 45.63
N HIS A 349 39.28 7.80 46.10
CA HIS A 349 38.84 7.62 47.49
C HIS A 349 37.36 7.24 47.61
N THR A 350 36.70 6.87 46.52
CA THR A 350 35.25 6.62 46.47
C THR A 350 34.94 5.48 45.52
N ASN A 351 33.93 4.68 45.86
CA ASN A 351 33.44 3.60 45.02
C ASN A 351 32.72 4.20 43.77
N PRO A 352 33.09 3.80 42.54
CA PRO A 352 32.45 4.30 41.32
C PRO A 352 30.95 4.00 41.25
N GLU A 353 30.47 2.91 41.85
CA GLU A 353 29.04 2.54 41.80
C GLU A 353 28.16 3.54 42.55
N ASP A 354 28.60 3.98 43.73
CA ASP A 354 27.86 4.95 44.54
C ASP A 354 27.79 6.33 43.84
N ILE A 355 28.89 6.75 43.21
CA ILE A 355 28.95 7.98 42.42
C ILE A 355 28.00 7.88 41.21
N ALA A 356 27.99 6.76 40.49
CA ALA A 356 27.08 6.54 39.38
C ALA A 356 25.60 6.64 39.81
N GLY A 357 25.25 6.05 40.97
CA GLY A 357 23.91 6.12 41.52
C GLY A 357 23.48 7.55 41.89
N VAL A 358 24.39 8.35 42.44
CA VAL A 358 24.12 9.77 42.75
C VAL A 358 24.02 10.60 41.46
N LEU A 359 24.93 10.40 40.50
CA LEU A 359 24.91 11.10 39.21
C LEU A 359 23.66 10.78 38.40
N SER A 360 23.18 9.53 38.41
CA SER A 360 21.91 9.17 37.77
C SER A 360 20.75 9.97 38.36
N LYS A 361 20.67 10.06 39.69
CA LYS A 361 19.61 10.85 40.36
C LYS A 361 19.70 12.34 40.05
N ILE A 362 20.91 12.89 39.97
CA ILE A 362 21.13 14.29 39.58
C ILE A 362 20.73 14.49 38.13
N TYR A 363 21.12 13.59 37.22
CA TYR A 363 20.75 13.64 35.82
C TYR A 363 19.23 13.55 35.62
N ASP A 364 18.57 12.61 36.29
CA ASP A 364 17.12 12.48 36.28
C ASP A 364 16.42 13.73 36.85
N SER A 365 17.00 14.35 37.88
CA SER A 365 16.51 15.62 38.42
C SER A 365 16.72 16.82 37.47
N LEU A 366 17.79 16.81 36.66
CA LEU A 366 18.11 17.90 35.73
C LEU A 366 17.30 17.79 34.44
N VAL A 367 17.17 16.56 33.91
CA VAL A 367 16.41 16.26 32.69
C VAL A 367 14.90 16.26 32.97
N GLY A 368 14.49 15.73 34.13
CA GLY A 368 13.09 15.73 34.57
C GLY A 368 12.54 17.13 34.88
N ALA A 369 13.39 18.15 35.02
CA ALA A 369 12.95 19.53 35.18
C ALA A 369 12.57 20.22 33.86
N ASN A 370 12.90 19.66 32.69
CA ASN A 370 12.64 20.28 31.37
C ASN A 370 11.79 19.46 30.41
N LEU A 371 11.46 18.20 30.71
CA LEU A 371 10.59 17.37 29.86
C LEU A 371 9.67 16.53 30.74
N GLU A 372 8.37 16.75 30.61
CA GLU A 372 7.33 15.86 31.16
C GLU A 372 7.58 14.43 30.64
N LYS A 373 8.11 13.56 31.51
CA LYS A 373 8.37 12.16 31.18
C LYS A 373 7.05 11.39 31.26
N LYS A 374 6.57 10.90 30.12
CA LYS A 374 5.50 9.90 30.02
C LYS A 374 5.92 8.67 30.86
N PRO A 375 5.07 8.15 31.77
CA PRO A 375 5.44 7.05 32.65
C PRO A 375 5.68 5.77 31.84
N GLU A 376 6.88 5.22 32.00
CA GLU A 376 7.32 3.92 31.49
C GLU A 376 6.69 2.81 32.35
N ALA A 377 6.04 1.85 31.72
CA ALA A 377 5.40 0.72 32.41
C ALA A 377 6.47 -0.17 33.09
N PRO A 378 6.17 -0.75 34.27
CA PRO A 378 7.14 -1.56 34.98
C PRO A 378 7.54 -2.81 34.17
N PRO A 379 8.82 -3.21 34.21
CA PRO A 379 9.29 -4.41 33.53
C PRO A 379 8.61 -5.67 34.08
N PRO A 380 8.36 -6.69 33.23
CA PRO A 380 7.77 -7.94 33.66
C PRO A 380 8.66 -8.63 34.72
N PRO A 381 8.05 -9.31 35.71
CA PRO A 381 8.79 -9.95 36.79
C PRO A 381 9.73 -11.03 36.25
N SER A 382 10.99 -10.97 36.67
CA SER A 382 12.01 -11.97 36.38
C SER A 382 11.58 -13.37 36.85
N PRO A 383 11.80 -14.43 36.06
CA PRO A 383 11.45 -15.78 36.46
C PRO A 383 12.23 -16.23 37.71
N PRO A 384 11.60 -17.03 38.59
CA PRO A 384 12.24 -17.49 39.83
C PRO A 384 13.46 -18.37 39.54
N PRO A 385 14.49 -18.31 40.40
CA PRO A 385 15.73 -19.06 40.22
C PRO A 385 15.48 -20.58 40.25
N PRO A 386 16.27 -21.38 39.50
CA PRO A 386 16.13 -22.83 39.47
C PRO A 386 16.35 -23.44 40.85
N VAL A 387 15.43 -24.32 41.26
CA VAL A 387 15.54 -25.12 42.49
C VAL A 387 16.77 -26.04 42.38
N PRO A 388 17.69 -26.04 43.37
CA PRO A 388 18.84 -26.93 43.37
C PRO A 388 18.42 -28.42 43.37
N PRO A 389 19.18 -29.31 42.70
CA PRO A 389 18.90 -30.75 42.71
C PRO A 389 18.94 -31.30 44.14
N GLN A 390 17.85 -31.93 44.59
CA GLN A 390 17.82 -32.69 45.83
C GLN A 390 18.74 -33.91 45.70
N GLU A 391 19.73 -34.01 46.59
CA GLU A 391 20.53 -35.22 46.76
C GLU A 391 19.64 -36.39 47.24
N PRO A 392 19.78 -37.60 46.65
CA PRO A 392 19.01 -38.76 47.07
C PRO A 392 19.48 -39.23 48.45
N ASN A 393 18.58 -39.11 49.43
CA ASN A 393 18.79 -39.61 50.77
C ASN A 393 18.95 -41.15 50.75
N PRO A 394 20.00 -41.72 51.36
CA PRO A 394 20.23 -43.16 51.37
C PRO A 394 19.25 -43.87 52.32
N MET A 395 18.60 -44.91 51.81
CA MET A 395 17.80 -45.84 52.60
C MET A 395 18.64 -46.45 53.73
N MET A 396 18.17 -46.33 54.97
CA MET A 396 18.50 -47.28 56.02
C MET A 396 17.68 -48.56 55.82
N VAL A 397 18.38 -49.68 55.93
CA VAL A 397 17.87 -51.03 56.22
C VAL A 397 17.50 -51.11 57.70
#